data_AF-I0KBQ8-F1
#
_entry.id   AF-I0KBQ8-F1
#
_cell.length_a   1.000
_cell.length_b   1.000
_cell.length_c   1.000
_cell.angle_alpha   90.00
_cell.angle_beta   90.00
_cell.angle_gamma   90.00
#
_symmetry.space_group_name_H-M   'P 1'
#
loop_
_entity.id
_entity.type
_entity.pdbx_description
1 polymer ?
#
loop_
_entity_poly.entity_id
_entity_poly.type
_entity_poly.pdbx_seq_one_letter_code
_entity_poly.pdbx_strand_id
1 'polypeptide(L)'
;MLSFFRSFAPYQYISLLVVLSLIRFPLLIAPPPLLIPELNWMLVGEQMRQGYTLYSDIWDSVSPFSAGVYWLIDLAVGRSQGAYWFLATALSVFQIVYFNYVMNAREVFPERSFWPGLIYALFLNLSFDCTTLSPMLLSTTFLLLAFGSLVKQLGRQGATDEVFEMGVYVGIAALFYLPSALFIIWASFSLLFFTGATLRQHSLTLFGFAFPILLVVLYYYLNNTLDDFNRNLLTSVFRVRQYDLSDFKTLVISLIVPLTVGVFGFLSLFNSVNRYVNFQQRTQQIMLLWVITAVLTIPLMPFLAPMLFLSFVPPMAFFAVHYFANVRRVWQRELLFLLVFLLMVGVFYQGAIGLLPGVEVGRLSSLRVKSSTIPGRIQNQKLLIIDEDISGYRYNRPATPYLNWDLAKYDLRNLDSYDAVINVFDHFRQDPPDFIVDRQQVVPKLFERAPALGAQYKPTETAGIYERINR
;
A
#
# COMPACT_ATOMS: atom_id res chain seq x y z
N MET A 1 25.67 13.57 11.30
CA MET A 1 24.55 12.65 11.64
C MET A 1 24.92 11.22 11.31
N LEU A 2 25.46 10.94 10.12
CA LEU A 2 25.78 9.59 9.68
C LEU A 2 26.97 8.95 10.45
N SER A 3 27.94 9.75 10.89
CA SER A 3 29.05 9.31 11.76
C SER A 3 28.57 8.80 13.13
N PHE A 4 27.54 9.44 13.71
CA PHE A 4 26.95 9.02 14.99
C PHE A 4 26.31 7.63 14.90
N PHE A 5 25.69 7.29 13.77
CA PHE A 5 25.09 5.97 13.51
C PHE A 5 26.10 4.93 13.00
N ARG A 6 27.40 5.25 12.93
CA ARG A 6 28.43 4.28 12.55
C ARG A 6 28.78 3.31 13.67
N SER A 7 28.75 3.76 14.93
CA SER A 7 28.95 2.83 16.06
C SER A 7 27.82 1.79 16.06
N PHE A 8 28.05 0.64 16.70
CA PHE A 8 27.03 -0.39 16.90
C PHE A 8 26.76 -0.51 18.39
N ALA A 9 25.80 0.28 18.88
CA ALA A 9 25.44 0.34 20.29
C ALA A 9 23.90 0.26 20.47
N PRO A 10 23.39 -0.48 21.47
CA PRO A 10 21.95 -0.69 21.65
C PRO A 10 21.12 0.60 21.76
N TYR A 11 21.67 1.66 22.37
CA TYR A 11 20.97 2.95 22.50
C TYR A 11 20.67 3.63 21.15
N GLN A 12 21.35 3.25 20.06
CA GLN A 12 21.11 3.83 18.74
C GLN A 12 19.75 3.42 18.16
N TYR A 13 19.12 2.34 18.64
CA TYR A 13 17.73 2.06 18.31
C TYR A 13 16.81 3.19 18.80
N ILE A 14 17.04 3.69 20.02
CA ILE A 14 16.30 4.86 20.54
C ILE A 14 16.58 6.08 19.67
N SER A 15 17.84 6.31 19.26
CA SER A 15 18.18 7.41 18.36
C SER A 15 17.49 7.31 16.99
N LEU A 16 17.32 6.09 16.43
CA LEU A 16 16.54 5.89 15.20
C LEU A 16 15.07 6.28 15.39
N LEU A 17 14.48 5.92 16.54
CA LEU A 17 13.10 6.30 16.85
C LEU A 17 12.96 7.81 17.00
N VAL A 18 13.91 8.48 17.65
CA VAL A 18 13.93 9.94 17.76
C VAL A 18 14.00 10.58 16.38
N VAL A 19 14.86 10.08 15.47
CA VAL A 19 14.93 10.58 14.09
C VAL A 19 13.61 10.39 13.36
N LEU A 20 12.98 9.22 13.46
CA LEU A 20 11.67 8.96 12.84
C LEU A 20 10.59 9.91 13.39
N SER A 21 10.54 10.09 14.71
CA SER A 21 9.61 11.02 15.38
C SER A 21 9.84 12.46 14.94
N LEU A 22 11.09 12.88 14.76
CA LEU A 22 11.42 14.22 14.25
C LEU A 22 10.95 14.40 12.79
N ILE A 23 11.16 13.41 11.92
CA ILE A 23 10.68 13.46 10.53
C ILE A 23 9.14 13.56 10.49
N ARG A 24 8.44 12.83 11.37
CA ARG A 24 6.97 12.82 11.43
C ARG A 24 6.38 13.94 12.29
N PHE A 25 7.21 14.77 12.91
CA PHE A 25 6.76 15.82 13.82
C PHE A 25 5.69 16.77 13.25
N PRO A 26 5.74 17.20 11.97
CA PRO A 26 4.69 18.08 11.42
C PRO A 26 3.30 17.45 11.45
N LEU A 27 3.22 16.12 11.34
CA LEU A 27 1.95 15.40 11.37
C LEU A 27 1.31 15.40 12.76
N LEU A 28 2.10 15.63 13.82
CA LEU A 28 1.59 15.78 15.18
C LEU A 28 0.99 17.16 15.42
N ILE A 29 1.47 18.18 14.68
CA ILE A 29 0.98 19.56 14.80
C ILE A 29 -0.27 19.76 13.94
N ALA A 30 -0.25 19.26 12.70
CA ALA A 30 -1.35 19.37 11.76
C ALA A 30 -1.69 17.99 11.19
N PRO A 31 -2.93 17.51 11.33
CA PRO A 31 -3.34 16.24 10.75
C PRO A 31 -3.19 16.32 9.23
N PRO A 32 -2.48 15.37 8.58
CA PRO A 32 -2.39 15.38 7.13
C PRO A 32 -3.77 15.23 6.48
N PRO A 33 -3.92 15.74 5.25
CA PRO A 33 -5.18 15.69 4.54
C PRO A 33 -5.59 14.24 4.27
N LEU A 34 -6.88 13.94 4.46
CA LEU A 34 -7.45 12.63 4.14
C LEU A 34 -7.34 12.36 2.64
N LEU A 35 -6.76 11.21 2.30
CA LEU A 35 -6.63 10.76 0.91
C LEU A 35 -7.84 9.91 0.50
N ILE A 36 -8.16 9.90 -0.79
CA ILE A 36 -9.25 9.11 -1.38
C ILE A 36 -9.02 7.60 -1.11
N PRO A 37 -7.83 7.01 -1.37
CA PRO A 37 -7.59 5.61 -1.02
C PRO A 37 -7.71 5.32 0.48
N GLU A 38 -7.25 6.24 1.32
CA GLU A 38 -7.34 6.12 2.79
C GLU A 38 -8.80 6.13 3.26
N LEU A 39 -9.61 7.03 2.70
CA LEU A 39 -11.05 7.05 2.93
C LEU A 39 -11.69 5.74 2.49
N ASN A 40 -11.36 5.23 1.30
CA ASN A 40 -11.91 3.97 0.81
C ASN A 40 -11.64 2.81 1.79
N TRP A 41 -10.40 2.69 2.29
CA TRP A 41 -10.04 1.65 3.26
C TRP A 41 -10.83 1.75 4.57
N MET A 42 -11.14 2.96 5.03
CA MET A 42 -12.01 3.16 6.20
C MET A 42 -13.45 2.71 5.93
N LEU A 43 -13.96 2.99 4.74
CA LEU A 43 -15.33 2.61 4.34
C LEU A 43 -15.48 1.10 4.21
N VAL A 44 -14.47 0.41 3.64
CA VAL A 44 -14.43 -1.06 3.59
C VAL A 44 -14.46 -1.65 5.00
N GLY A 45 -13.67 -1.11 5.94
CA GLY A 45 -13.69 -1.54 7.33
C GLY A 45 -15.06 -1.33 8.00
N GLU A 46 -15.66 -0.14 7.78
CA GLU A 46 -16.98 0.22 8.30
C GLU A 46 -18.09 -0.71 7.77
N GLN A 47 -18.09 -1.02 6.48
CA GLN A 47 -19.06 -1.94 5.88
C GLN A 47 -18.87 -3.37 6.38
N MET A 48 -17.63 -3.85 6.48
CA MET A 48 -17.37 -5.20 7.02
C MET A 48 -17.83 -5.33 8.48
N ARG A 49 -17.71 -4.26 9.27
CA ARG A 49 -18.23 -4.24 10.65
C ARG A 49 -19.75 -4.32 10.69
N GLN A 50 -20.43 -3.79 9.69
CA GLN A 50 -21.90 -3.87 9.55
C GLN A 50 -22.38 -5.27 9.12
N GLY A 51 -21.46 -6.20 8.86
CA GLY A 51 -21.77 -7.59 8.50
C GLY A 51 -21.68 -7.87 7.00
N TYR A 52 -21.29 -6.89 6.19
CA TYR A 52 -21.11 -7.06 4.75
C TYR A 52 -19.83 -7.83 4.43
N THR A 53 -19.93 -8.81 3.54
CA THR A 53 -18.80 -9.63 3.10
C THR A 53 -18.07 -8.95 1.94
N LEU A 54 -16.73 -8.91 2.00
CA LEU A 54 -15.91 -8.34 0.93
C LEU A 54 -16.14 -9.10 -0.39
N TYR A 55 -16.19 -8.36 -1.50
CA TYR A 55 -16.42 -8.81 -2.88
C TYR A 55 -17.86 -9.21 -3.24
N SER A 56 -18.64 -9.81 -2.33
CA SER A 56 -20.06 -10.06 -2.59
C SER A 56 -20.89 -8.80 -2.31
N ASP A 57 -20.77 -8.29 -1.09
CA ASP A 57 -21.56 -7.17 -0.58
C ASP A 57 -20.79 -5.85 -0.58
N ILE A 58 -19.47 -5.91 -0.79
CA ILE A 58 -18.60 -4.74 -0.90
C ILE A 58 -17.76 -4.89 -2.15
N TRP A 59 -18.11 -4.14 -3.19
CA TRP A 59 -17.36 -4.18 -4.43
C TRP A 59 -16.16 -3.26 -4.30
N ASP A 60 -15.01 -3.85 -3.95
CA ASP A 60 -13.72 -3.16 -3.89
C ASP A 60 -12.56 -4.04 -4.40
N SER A 61 -11.39 -3.42 -4.58
CA SER A 61 -10.14 -4.03 -5.06
C SER A 61 -9.12 -4.32 -3.94
N VAL A 62 -9.37 -3.88 -2.71
CA VAL A 62 -8.53 -4.17 -1.54
C VAL A 62 -8.41 -5.68 -1.33
N SER A 63 -7.20 -6.15 -1.04
CA SER A 63 -6.93 -7.57 -0.83
C SER A 63 -7.46 -8.06 0.54
N PRO A 64 -7.83 -9.34 0.69
CA PRO A 64 -8.61 -9.82 1.83
C PRO A 64 -7.99 -9.58 3.21
N PHE A 65 -6.67 -9.73 3.35
CA PHE A 65 -6.01 -9.50 4.65
C PHE A 65 -5.93 -8.03 5.00
N SER A 66 -5.75 -7.14 4.01
CA SER A 66 -5.82 -5.69 4.24
C SER A 66 -7.23 -5.28 4.68
N ALA A 67 -8.26 -5.78 4.00
CA ALA A 67 -9.66 -5.55 4.40
C ALA A 67 -9.94 -6.06 5.82
N GLY A 68 -9.45 -7.25 6.18
CA GLY A 68 -9.55 -7.79 7.54
C GLY A 68 -8.87 -6.91 8.59
N VAL A 69 -7.70 -6.33 8.29
CA VAL A 69 -7.04 -5.37 9.18
C VAL A 69 -7.87 -4.09 9.35
N TYR A 70 -8.43 -3.55 8.26
CA TYR A 70 -9.27 -2.36 8.31
C TYR A 70 -10.57 -2.59 9.08
N TRP A 71 -11.17 -3.76 8.92
CA TRP A 71 -12.31 -4.22 9.73
C TRP A 71 -11.97 -4.26 11.23
N LEU A 72 -10.81 -4.82 11.61
CA LEU A 72 -10.37 -4.84 13.00
C LEU A 72 -10.14 -3.44 13.58
N ILE A 73 -9.61 -2.51 12.78
CA ILE A 73 -9.41 -1.11 13.20
C ILE A 73 -10.75 -0.43 13.46
N ASP A 74 -11.71 -0.57 12.54
CA ASP A 74 -13.03 0.04 12.69
C ASP A 74 -13.84 -0.60 13.82
N LEU A 75 -13.65 -1.89 14.09
CA LEU A 75 -14.23 -2.55 15.26
C LEU A 75 -13.67 -1.97 16.58
N ALA A 76 -12.37 -1.66 16.63
CA ALA A 76 -11.72 -1.19 17.84
C ALA A 76 -11.92 0.31 18.14
N VAL A 77 -11.83 1.17 17.12
CA VAL A 77 -11.80 2.64 17.29
C VAL A 77 -12.83 3.35 16.41
N GLY A 78 -13.53 2.60 15.55
CA GLY A 78 -14.36 3.20 14.51
C GLY A 78 -13.53 3.87 13.42
N ARG A 79 -14.21 4.69 12.62
CA ARG A 79 -13.61 5.49 11.56
C ARG A 79 -12.73 6.61 12.12
N SER A 80 -11.46 6.29 12.36
CA SER A 80 -10.46 7.20 12.91
C SER A 80 -9.19 7.23 12.07
N GLN A 81 -8.89 8.38 11.46
CA GLN A 81 -7.67 8.60 10.70
C GLN A 81 -6.40 8.46 11.55
N GLY A 82 -6.45 8.91 12.81
CA GLY A 82 -5.33 8.79 13.74
C GLY A 82 -4.94 7.34 14.04
N ALA A 83 -5.91 6.41 14.05
CA ALA A 83 -5.63 4.98 14.27
C ALA A 83 -4.78 4.39 13.13
N TYR A 84 -5.08 4.75 11.89
CA TYR A 84 -4.31 4.32 10.72
C TYR A 84 -2.86 4.83 10.79
N TRP A 85 -2.66 6.10 11.16
CA TRP A 85 -1.30 6.67 11.30
C TRP A 85 -0.51 6.05 12.45
N PHE A 86 -1.17 5.80 13.59
CA PHE A 86 -0.53 5.16 14.73
C PHE A 86 -0.03 3.76 14.37
N LEU A 87 -0.89 2.93 13.76
CA LEU A 87 -0.54 1.58 13.33
C LEU A 87 0.52 1.58 12.21
N ALA A 88 0.41 2.50 11.25
CA ALA A 88 1.43 2.67 10.22
C ALA A 88 2.78 3.06 10.84
N THR A 89 2.78 3.88 11.89
CA THR A 89 4.00 4.24 12.65
C THR A 89 4.57 3.06 13.42
N ALA A 90 3.74 2.28 14.10
CA ALA A 90 4.18 1.06 14.78
C ALA A 90 4.81 0.06 13.80
N LEU A 91 4.19 -0.17 12.64
CA LEU A 91 4.76 -1.02 11.59
C LEU A 91 6.03 -0.44 10.98
N SER A 92 6.08 0.87 10.75
CA SER A 92 7.28 1.56 10.27
C SER A 92 8.46 1.34 11.21
N VAL A 93 8.23 1.48 12.52
CA VAL A 93 9.23 1.22 13.56
C VAL A 93 9.69 -0.23 13.50
N PHE A 94 8.76 -1.18 13.41
CA PHE A 94 9.08 -2.60 13.27
C PHE A 94 9.96 -2.86 12.04
N GLN A 95 9.61 -2.33 10.86
CA GLN A 95 10.38 -2.50 9.63
C GLN A 95 11.80 -1.92 9.74
N ILE A 96 11.95 -0.72 10.30
CA ILE A 96 13.26 -0.06 10.51
C ILE A 96 14.15 -0.92 11.42
N VAL A 97 13.60 -1.36 12.56
CA VAL A 97 14.33 -2.16 13.56
C VAL A 97 14.69 -3.52 12.98
N TYR A 98 13.73 -4.19 12.35
CA TYR A 98 13.92 -5.52 11.76
C TYR A 98 14.93 -5.49 10.62
N PHE A 99 14.81 -4.54 9.69
CA PHE A 99 15.77 -4.39 8.59
C PHE A 99 17.18 -4.15 9.13
N ASN A 100 17.36 -3.23 10.08
CA ASN A 100 18.67 -2.99 10.69
C ASN A 100 19.21 -4.22 11.44
N TYR A 101 18.34 -4.95 12.14
CA TYR A 101 18.69 -6.19 12.82
C TYR A 101 19.17 -7.26 11.83
N VAL A 102 18.41 -7.54 10.77
CA VAL A 102 18.79 -8.54 9.76
C VAL A 102 20.12 -8.19 9.11
N MET A 103 20.33 -6.92 8.74
CA MET A 103 21.58 -6.47 8.12
C MET A 103 22.81 -6.73 9.01
N ASN A 104 22.69 -6.46 10.31
CA ASN A 104 23.79 -6.60 11.26
C ASN A 104 23.97 -8.03 11.76
N ALA A 105 22.89 -8.74 12.09
CA ALA A 105 22.92 -10.09 12.62
C ALA A 105 23.39 -11.12 11.58
N ARG A 106 23.21 -10.83 10.28
CA ARG A 106 23.66 -11.67 9.17
C ARG A 106 24.94 -11.19 8.51
N GLU A 107 25.57 -10.13 9.03
CA GLU A 107 26.83 -9.56 8.50
C GLU A 107 26.75 -9.27 6.98
N VAL A 108 25.58 -8.77 6.57
CA VAL A 108 25.30 -8.42 5.17
C VAL A 108 26.28 -7.36 4.67
N PHE A 109 26.68 -6.45 5.56
CA PHE A 109 27.74 -5.47 5.32
C PHE A 109 29.02 -5.86 6.09
N PRO A 110 30.22 -5.47 5.60
CA PRO A 110 31.49 -5.77 6.27
C PRO A 110 31.61 -5.17 7.68
N GLU A 111 31.03 -3.99 7.91
CA GLU A 111 31.02 -3.31 9.20
C GLU A 111 29.59 -3.26 9.74
N ARG A 112 29.41 -3.65 11.01
CA ARG A 112 28.12 -3.48 11.71
C ARG A 112 27.88 -2.00 12.01
N SER A 113 26.69 -1.51 11.67
CA SER A 113 26.33 -0.10 11.87
C SER A 113 24.81 0.08 11.86
N PHE A 114 24.34 1.25 12.26
CA PHE A 114 22.92 1.63 12.19
C PHE A 114 22.55 2.36 10.91
N TRP A 115 23.46 2.43 9.92
CA TRP A 115 23.18 3.06 8.63
C TRP A 115 22.02 2.43 7.87
N PRO A 116 21.86 1.09 7.83
CA PRO A 116 20.74 0.48 7.13
C PRO A 116 19.40 0.93 7.72
N GLY A 117 19.26 0.92 9.05
CA GLY A 117 18.06 1.43 9.74
C GLY A 117 17.82 2.92 9.53
N LEU A 118 18.87 3.73 9.58
CA LEU A 118 18.77 5.19 9.39
C LEU A 118 18.28 5.56 7.98
N ILE A 119 18.90 4.96 6.97
CA ILE A 119 18.55 5.24 5.57
C ILE A 119 17.17 4.65 5.26
N TYR A 120 16.85 3.47 5.79
CA TYR A 120 15.51 2.90 5.67
C TYR A 120 14.46 3.81 6.31
N ALA A 121 14.70 4.34 7.51
CA ALA A 121 13.79 5.27 8.18
C ALA A 121 13.56 6.54 7.36
N LEU A 122 14.61 7.07 6.73
CA LEU A 122 14.49 8.23 5.86
C LEU A 122 13.67 7.88 4.60
N PHE A 123 14.00 6.79 3.93
CA PHE A 123 13.35 6.36 2.69
C PHE A 123 11.93 5.82 2.90
N LEU A 124 11.55 5.42 4.10
CA LEU A 124 10.16 5.05 4.39
C LEU A 124 9.23 6.27 4.39
N ASN A 125 9.79 7.48 4.55
CA ASN A 125 9.05 8.74 4.54
C ASN A 125 9.28 9.51 3.22
N LEU A 126 9.16 8.83 2.07
CA LEU A 126 9.26 9.43 0.72
C LEU A 126 8.32 10.62 0.54
N SER A 127 7.12 10.48 1.07
CA SER A 127 6.01 11.43 0.99
C SER A 127 5.08 11.18 2.18
N PHE A 128 4.17 12.13 2.45
CA PHE A 128 3.27 12.07 3.59
C PHE A 128 2.24 10.93 3.49
N ASP A 129 1.89 10.47 2.29
CA ASP A 129 1.01 9.31 2.08
C ASP A 129 1.62 8.01 2.58
N CYS A 130 2.95 7.91 2.70
CA CYS A 130 3.61 6.75 3.30
C CYS A 130 3.36 6.62 4.81
N THR A 131 2.76 7.62 5.48
CA THR A 131 2.44 7.55 6.91
C THR A 131 1.05 7.00 7.21
N THR A 132 0.23 6.74 6.19
CA THR A 132 -1.03 6.00 6.38
C THR A 132 -0.82 4.50 6.24
N LEU A 133 -1.74 3.71 6.80
CA LEU A 133 -1.66 2.25 6.83
C LEU A 133 -2.10 1.68 5.47
N SER A 134 -1.22 1.78 4.49
CA SER A 134 -1.48 1.27 3.15
C SER A 134 -1.35 -0.26 3.07
N PRO A 135 -2.09 -0.92 2.15
CA PRO A 135 -1.92 -2.34 1.85
C PRO A 135 -0.46 -2.68 1.48
N MET A 136 0.21 -1.73 0.82
CA MET A 136 1.60 -1.84 0.42
C MET A 136 2.57 -1.86 1.61
N LEU A 137 2.34 -1.02 2.62
CA LEU A 137 3.15 -1.00 3.84
C LEU A 137 3.01 -2.33 4.61
N LEU A 138 1.78 -2.84 4.72
CA LEU A 138 1.50 -4.15 5.32
C LEU A 138 2.23 -5.26 4.57
N SER A 139 2.08 -5.32 3.25
CA SER A 139 2.75 -6.30 2.39
C SER A 139 4.28 -6.25 2.50
N THR A 140 4.87 -5.05 2.46
CA THR A 140 6.33 -4.87 2.55
C THR A 140 6.91 -5.39 3.86
N THR A 141 6.12 -5.37 4.95
CA THR A 141 6.51 -5.98 6.23
C THR A 141 6.79 -7.47 6.08
N PHE A 142 5.88 -8.20 5.42
CA PHE A 142 6.02 -9.64 5.22
C PHE A 142 7.07 -9.96 4.15
N LEU A 143 7.24 -9.13 3.13
CA LEU A 143 8.35 -9.27 2.20
C LEU A 143 9.70 -9.13 2.91
N LEU A 144 9.83 -8.21 3.88
CA LEU A 144 11.04 -8.09 4.70
C LEU A 144 11.30 -9.35 5.53
N LEU A 145 10.25 -9.95 6.13
CA LEU A 145 10.36 -11.22 6.85
C LEU A 145 10.81 -12.37 5.93
N ALA A 146 10.27 -12.42 4.71
CA ALA A 146 10.69 -13.36 3.66
C ALA A 146 12.18 -13.17 3.32
N PHE A 147 12.63 -11.92 3.17
CA PHE A 147 14.04 -11.60 2.95
C PHE A 147 14.95 -12.03 4.11
N GLY A 148 14.56 -11.76 5.36
CA GLY A 148 15.35 -12.21 6.52
C GLY A 148 15.50 -13.74 6.56
N SER A 149 14.45 -14.47 6.18
CA SER A 149 14.46 -15.92 6.05
C SER A 149 15.36 -16.40 4.91
N LEU A 150 15.32 -15.75 3.76
CA LEU A 150 16.17 -16.06 2.61
C LEU A 150 17.66 -15.83 2.91
N VAL A 151 18.01 -14.71 3.55
CA VAL A 151 19.40 -14.40 3.92
C VAL A 151 19.93 -15.41 4.94
N LYS A 152 19.08 -15.89 5.85
CA LYS A 152 19.43 -16.97 6.78
C LYS A 152 19.81 -18.27 6.04
N GLN A 153 19.13 -18.60 4.93
CA GLN A 153 19.45 -19.78 4.11
C GLN A 153 20.78 -19.64 3.37
N LEU A 154 21.13 -18.45 2.89
CA LEU A 154 22.40 -18.21 2.18
C LEU A 154 23.64 -18.51 3.02
N GLY A 155 23.54 -18.33 4.34
CA GLY A 155 24.66 -18.58 5.27
C GLY A 155 24.87 -20.06 5.60
N ARG A 156 23.99 -20.96 5.14
CA ARG A 156 24.03 -22.40 5.45
C ARG A 156 24.53 -23.21 4.25
N GLN A 157 25.09 -24.39 4.53
CA GLN A 157 25.44 -25.36 3.48
C GLN A 157 24.16 -26.07 3.01
N GLY A 158 23.54 -25.49 1.98
CA GLY A 158 22.28 -25.96 1.41
C GLY A 158 21.06 -25.32 2.07
N ALA A 159 19.98 -25.24 1.30
CA ALA A 159 18.71 -24.78 1.81
C ALA A 159 18.12 -25.81 2.81
N THR A 160 17.30 -25.34 3.73
CA THR A 160 16.60 -26.14 4.73
C THR A 160 15.09 -25.99 4.56
N ASP A 161 14.28 -26.76 5.28
CA ASP A 161 12.82 -26.72 5.13
C ASP A 161 12.19 -25.39 5.64
N GLU A 162 12.97 -24.51 6.29
CA GLU A 162 12.56 -23.12 6.61
C GLU A 162 12.27 -22.28 5.33
N VAL A 163 12.62 -22.79 4.15
CA VAL A 163 12.19 -22.24 2.85
C VAL A 163 10.65 -22.19 2.71
N PHE A 164 9.93 -23.07 3.40
CA PHE A 164 8.46 -23.00 3.52
C PHE A 164 8.00 -21.68 4.13
N GLU A 165 8.65 -21.25 5.22
CA GLU A 165 8.32 -20.03 5.97
C GLU A 165 8.44 -18.79 5.08
N MET A 166 9.50 -18.73 4.25
CA MET A 166 9.66 -17.69 3.24
C MET A 166 8.50 -17.68 2.24
N GLY A 167 8.07 -18.85 1.75
CA GLY A 167 6.90 -18.99 0.89
C GLY A 167 5.63 -18.44 1.55
N VAL A 168 5.38 -18.83 2.81
CA VAL A 168 4.23 -18.34 3.60
C VAL A 168 4.25 -16.83 3.74
N TYR A 169 5.41 -16.22 4.06
CA TYR A 169 5.51 -14.76 4.15
C TYR A 169 5.20 -14.06 2.81
N VAL A 170 5.67 -14.59 1.68
CA VAL A 170 5.33 -14.05 0.35
C VAL A 170 3.83 -14.22 0.05
N GLY A 171 3.23 -15.35 0.44
CA GLY A 171 1.79 -15.59 0.28
C GLY A 171 0.94 -14.63 1.11
N ILE A 172 1.34 -14.37 2.36
CA ILE A 172 0.71 -13.37 3.22
C ILE A 172 0.87 -11.96 2.64
N ALA A 173 2.07 -11.62 2.14
CA ALA A 173 2.32 -10.34 1.48
C ALA A 173 1.38 -10.13 0.28
N ALA A 174 1.17 -11.17 -0.53
CA ALA A 174 0.23 -11.15 -1.65
C ALA A 174 -1.23 -10.93 -1.20
N LEU A 175 -1.63 -11.46 -0.05
CA LEU A 175 -2.98 -11.26 0.50
C LEU A 175 -3.19 -9.87 1.13
N PHE A 176 -2.11 -9.18 1.50
CA PHE A 176 -2.16 -7.76 1.84
C PHE A 176 -2.18 -6.87 0.60
N TYR A 177 -1.32 -7.17 -0.39
CA TYR A 177 -1.27 -6.43 -1.64
C TYR A 177 -0.98 -7.38 -2.80
N LEU A 178 -2.00 -7.63 -3.62
CA LEU A 178 -1.98 -8.66 -4.66
C LEU A 178 -0.79 -8.58 -5.64
N PRO A 179 -0.34 -7.41 -6.11
CA PRO A 179 0.85 -7.33 -6.96
C PRO A 179 2.13 -7.90 -6.32
N SER A 180 2.21 -7.95 -4.98
CA SER A 180 3.32 -8.59 -4.28
C SER A 180 3.40 -10.09 -4.47
N ALA A 181 2.38 -10.74 -5.04
CA ALA A 181 2.44 -12.14 -5.47
C ALA A 181 3.63 -12.41 -6.39
N LEU A 182 4.05 -11.44 -7.21
CA LEU A 182 5.21 -11.58 -8.10
C LEU A 182 6.53 -11.84 -7.35
N PHE A 183 6.61 -11.52 -6.05
CA PHE A 183 7.78 -11.84 -5.23
C PHE A 183 8.01 -13.35 -5.04
N ILE A 184 7.07 -14.21 -5.44
CA ILE A 184 7.33 -15.65 -5.53
C ILE A 184 8.39 -15.98 -6.61
N ILE A 185 8.44 -15.20 -7.69
CA ILE A 185 9.47 -15.30 -8.74
C ILE A 185 10.82 -14.90 -8.17
N TRP A 186 10.86 -13.79 -7.43
CA TRP A 186 12.05 -13.33 -6.71
C TRP A 186 12.57 -14.41 -5.75
N ALA A 187 11.70 -14.98 -4.90
CA ALA A 187 12.08 -16.01 -3.95
C ALA A 187 12.61 -17.26 -4.66
N SER A 188 11.91 -17.71 -5.71
CA SER A 188 12.27 -18.90 -6.49
C SER A 188 13.62 -18.74 -7.20
N PHE A 189 13.85 -17.62 -7.91
CA PHE A 189 15.14 -17.36 -8.56
C PHE A 189 16.27 -17.14 -7.56
N SER A 190 16.00 -16.46 -6.45
CA SER A 190 17.01 -16.29 -5.40
C SER A 190 17.48 -17.63 -4.83
N LEU A 191 16.56 -18.57 -4.61
CA LEU A 191 16.92 -19.91 -4.16
C LEU A 191 17.70 -20.68 -5.22
N LEU A 192 17.23 -20.64 -6.47
CA LEU A 192 17.81 -21.37 -7.60
C LEU A 192 19.27 -20.97 -7.84
N PHE A 193 19.54 -19.67 -7.89
CA PHE A 193 20.87 -19.18 -8.25
C PHE A 193 21.85 -19.11 -7.07
N PHE A 194 21.38 -18.89 -5.84
CA PHE A 194 22.27 -18.48 -4.75
C PHE A 194 22.31 -19.40 -3.52
N THR A 195 21.33 -20.29 -3.33
CA THR A 195 21.29 -21.20 -2.17
C THR A 195 21.59 -22.66 -2.50
N GLY A 196 21.57 -23.05 -3.78
CA GLY A 196 21.70 -24.45 -4.18
C GLY A 196 20.49 -25.29 -3.77
N ALA A 197 19.30 -24.69 -3.82
CA ALA A 197 18.06 -25.34 -3.41
C ALA A 197 17.73 -26.54 -4.31
N THR A 198 17.25 -27.61 -3.69
CA THR A 198 16.76 -28.81 -4.38
C THR A 198 15.35 -28.57 -4.94
N LEU A 199 14.91 -29.40 -5.89
CA LEU A 199 13.54 -29.35 -6.42
C LEU A 199 12.48 -29.46 -5.31
N ARG A 200 12.76 -30.26 -4.26
CA ARG A 200 11.92 -30.37 -3.05
C ARG A 200 11.75 -29.02 -2.35
N GLN A 201 12.77 -28.18 -2.29
CA GLN A 201 12.71 -26.89 -1.59
C GLN A 201 12.00 -25.84 -2.44
N HIS A 202 12.16 -25.89 -3.76
CA HIS A 202 11.35 -25.09 -4.66
C HIS A 202 9.86 -25.43 -4.53
N SER A 203 9.50 -26.72 -4.52
CA SER A 203 8.10 -27.12 -4.29
C SER A 203 7.61 -26.69 -2.91
N LEU A 204 8.42 -26.87 -1.86
CA LEU A 204 8.08 -26.42 -0.51
C LEU A 204 7.83 -24.90 -0.43
N THR A 205 8.60 -24.09 -1.18
CA THR A 205 8.36 -22.64 -1.28
C THR A 205 7.01 -22.34 -1.91
N LEU A 206 6.70 -23.00 -3.02
CA LEU A 206 5.44 -22.82 -3.74
C LEU A 206 4.24 -23.28 -2.90
N PHE A 207 4.37 -24.39 -2.17
CA PHE A 207 3.36 -24.83 -1.20
C PHE A 207 3.19 -23.81 -0.06
N GLY A 208 4.29 -23.28 0.48
CA GLY A 208 4.23 -22.21 1.50
C GLY A 208 3.50 -20.97 1.00
N PHE A 209 3.77 -20.56 -0.25
CA PHE A 209 3.07 -19.44 -0.89
C PHE A 209 1.59 -19.72 -1.13
N ALA A 210 1.25 -20.91 -1.63
CA ALA A 210 -0.12 -21.30 -1.91
C ALA A 210 -0.94 -21.48 -0.63
N PHE A 211 -0.33 -21.92 0.47
CA PHE A 211 -1.02 -22.24 1.72
C PHE A 211 -1.95 -21.13 2.24
N PRO A 212 -1.49 -19.90 2.52
CA PRO A 212 -2.38 -18.84 3.00
C PRO A 212 -3.44 -18.45 1.95
N ILE A 213 -3.11 -18.51 0.65
CA ILE A 213 -4.06 -18.21 -0.44
C ILE A 213 -5.18 -19.25 -0.47
N LEU A 214 -4.85 -20.53 -0.35
CA LEU A 214 -5.81 -21.63 -0.31
C LEU A 214 -6.75 -21.53 0.89
N LEU A 215 -6.27 -21.04 2.05
CA LEU A 215 -7.14 -20.78 3.20
C LEU A 215 -8.19 -19.69 2.92
N VAL A 216 -7.80 -18.63 2.21
CA VAL A 216 -8.74 -17.59 1.79
C VAL A 216 -9.72 -18.11 0.74
N VAL A 217 -9.25 -18.87 -0.24
CA VAL A 217 -10.14 -19.52 -1.24
C VAL A 217 -11.14 -20.44 -0.56
N LEU A 218 -10.70 -21.23 0.42
CA LEU A 218 -11.57 -22.10 1.21
C LEU A 218 -12.63 -21.29 1.97
N TYR A 219 -12.27 -20.15 2.56
CA TYR A 219 -13.23 -19.27 3.24
C TYR A 219 -14.34 -18.78 2.28
N TYR A 220 -13.99 -18.28 1.10
CA TYR A 220 -14.98 -17.82 0.12
C TYR A 220 -15.81 -18.97 -0.47
N TYR A 221 -15.21 -20.15 -0.61
CA TYR A 221 -15.92 -21.36 -1.02
C TYR A 221 -16.99 -21.76 0.01
N LEU A 222 -16.66 -21.79 1.30
CA LEU A 222 -17.59 -22.14 2.38
C LEU A 222 -18.74 -21.13 2.51
N ASN A 223 -18.53 -19.88 2.11
CA ASN A 223 -19.53 -18.82 2.14
C ASN A 223 -20.30 -18.65 0.82
N ASN A 224 -20.14 -19.55 -0.16
CA ASN A 224 -20.77 -19.47 -1.49
C ASN A 224 -20.51 -18.16 -2.26
N THR A 225 -19.37 -17.50 -2.02
CA THR A 225 -18.98 -16.22 -2.63
C THR A 225 -17.68 -16.31 -3.44
N LEU A 226 -17.33 -17.54 -3.87
CA LEU A 226 -16.09 -17.81 -4.61
C LEU A 226 -16.08 -17.19 -6.02
N ASP A 227 -17.23 -17.15 -6.68
CA ASP A 227 -17.36 -16.51 -8.00
C ASP A 227 -17.13 -15.00 -7.91
N ASP A 228 -17.70 -14.35 -6.88
CA ASP A 228 -17.48 -12.94 -6.58
C ASP A 228 -16.02 -12.64 -6.25
N PHE A 229 -15.38 -13.50 -5.47
CA PHE A 229 -13.96 -13.42 -5.17
C PHE A 229 -13.11 -13.48 -6.44
N ASN A 230 -13.33 -14.48 -7.30
CA ASN A 230 -12.56 -14.65 -8.53
C ASN A 230 -12.73 -13.46 -9.48
N ARG A 231 -13.98 -13.01 -9.66
CA ARG A 231 -14.32 -11.87 -10.50
C ARG A 231 -13.69 -10.58 -9.98
N ASN A 232 -13.86 -10.24 -8.71
CA ASN A 232 -13.35 -8.97 -8.17
C ASN A 232 -11.81 -8.98 -8.08
N LEU A 233 -11.20 -10.08 -7.66
CA LEU A 233 -9.75 -10.15 -7.46
C LEU A 233 -8.97 -10.10 -8.78
N LEU A 234 -9.36 -10.88 -9.80
CA LEU A 234 -8.67 -10.87 -11.10
C LEU A 234 -8.99 -9.60 -11.90
N THR A 235 -10.24 -9.16 -11.90
CA THR A 235 -10.64 -7.96 -12.65
C THR A 235 -10.01 -6.70 -12.05
N SER A 236 -9.60 -6.69 -10.78
CA SER A 236 -8.90 -5.54 -10.18
C SER A 236 -7.46 -5.38 -10.66
N VAL A 237 -6.78 -6.47 -11.04
CA VAL A 237 -5.37 -6.45 -11.44
C VAL A 237 -5.16 -5.98 -12.88
N PHE A 238 -6.03 -6.40 -13.80
CA PHE A 238 -5.84 -6.24 -15.24
C PHE A 238 -6.60 -5.04 -15.87
N ARG A 239 -6.97 -4.03 -15.06
CA ARG A 239 -7.70 -2.85 -15.55
C ARG A 239 -6.84 -1.89 -16.37
N VAL A 240 -7.47 -1.31 -17.40
CA VAL A 240 -6.96 -0.15 -18.14
C VAL A 240 -7.10 1.09 -17.26
N ARG A 241 -5.99 1.79 -17.02
CA ARG A 241 -5.92 2.89 -16.03
C ARG A 241 -5.75 4.24 -16.73
N GLN A 242 -6.47 5.25 -16.23
CA GLN A 242 -6.24 6.65 -16.57
C GLN A 242 -5.42 7.28 -15.45
N TYR A 243 -4.24 7.81 -15.77
CA TYR A 243 -3.34 8.42 -14.80
C TYR A 243 -3.41 9.94 -14.93
N ASP A 244 -3.64 10.64 -13.82
CA ASP A 244 -3.52 12.09 -13.77
C ASP A 244 -2.05 12.53 -13.87
N LEU A 245 -1.78 13.49 -14.75
CA LEU A 245 -0.43 14.04 -14.98
C LEU A 245 0.15 14.75 -13.74
N SER A 246 -0.70 15.31 -12.87
CA SER A 246 -0.30 15.96 -11.61
C SER A 246 0.29 14.97 -10.61
N ASP A 247 -0.33 13.79 -10.48
CA ASP A 247 0.13 12.74 -9.58
C ASP A 247 1.45 12.14 -10.04
N PHE A 248 1.63 11.98 -11.36
CA PHE A 248 2.88 11.52 -11.92
C PHE A 248 4.06 12.44 -11.56
N LYS A 249 3.89 13.78 -11.65
CA LYS A 249 4.93 14.75 -11.26
C LYS A 249 5.29 14.63 -9.78
N THR A 250 4.27 14.52 -8.92
CA THR A 250 4.47 14.39 -7.48
C THR A 250 5.22 13.11 -7.11
N LEU A 251 4.85 12.00 -7.76
CA LEU A 251 5.52 10.72 -7.62
C LEU A 251 7.00 10.80 -8.02
N VAL A 252 7.29 11.38 -9.18
CA VAL A 252 8.67 11.50 -9.67
C VAL A 252 9.51 12.32 -8.71
N ILE A 253 9.00 13.44 -8.21
CA ILE A 253 9.74 14.29 -7.27
C ILE A 253 9.98 13.58 -5.92
N SER A 254 9.01 12.80 -5.45
CA SER A 254 9.15 12.03 -4.20
C SER A 254 10.15 10.88 -4.34
N LEU A 255 10.29 10.31 -5.53
CA LEU A 255 11.18 9.17 -5.79
C LEU A 255 12.57 9.56 -6.30
N ILE A 256 12.76 10.74 -6.89
CA ILE A 256 14.01 11.07 -7.60
C ILE A 256 15.23 11.01 -6.69
N VAL A 257 15.14 11.55 -5.47
CA VAL A 257 16.23 11.58 -4.49
C VAL A 257 16.59 10.15 -4.04
N PRO A 258 15.67 9.35 -3.47
CA PRO A 258 16.00 8.01 -2.99
C PRO A 258 16.39 7.06 -4.12
N LEU A 259 15.77 7.18 -5.29
CA LEU A 259 16.11 6.37 -6.45
C LEU A 259 17.50 6.70 -6.98
N THR A 260 17.87 7.99 -7.05
CA THR A 260 19.20 8.42 -7.48
C THR A 260 20.29 7.92 -6.52
N VAL A 261 20.05 8.05 -5.21
CA VAL A 261 21.00 7.53 -4.20
C VAL A 261 21.08 6.00 -4.27
N GLY A 262 19.97 5.29 -4.46
CA GLY A 262 19.94 3.84 -4.64
C GLY A 262 20.70 3.39 -5.90
N VAL A 263 20.47 4.06 -7.03
CA VAL A 263 21.15 3.77 -8.31
C VAL A 263 22.64 4.06 -8.21
N PHE A 264 23.05 5.20 -7.66
CA PHE A 264 24.47 5.48 -7.43
C PHE A 264 25.10 4.50 -6.43
N GLY A 265 24.33 4.03 -5.44
CA GLY A 265 24.73 2.94 -4.56
C GLY A 265 25.03 1.65 -5.32
N PHE A 266 24.13 1.24 -6.20
CA PHE A 266 24.35 0.09 -7.08
C PHE A 266 25.57 0.28 -7.99
N LEU A 267 25.68 1.42 -8.67
CA LEU A 267 26.82 1.72 -9.56
C LEU A 267 28.16 1.75 -8.80
N SER A 268 28.15 2.17 -7.54
CA SER A 268 29.35 2.19 -6.69
C SER A 268 29.91 0.78 -6.41
N LEU A 269 29.11 -0.29 -6.59
CA LEU A 269 29.58 -1.66 -6.44
C LEU A 269 30.64 -2.04 -7.47
N PHE A 270 30.55 -1.52 -8.71
CA PHE A 270 31.52 -1.79 -9.77
C PHE A 270 32.87 -1.07 -9.55
N ASN A 271 32.85 0.04 -8.81
CA ASN A 271 34.04 0.85 -8.53
C ASN A 271 34.62 0.59 -7.14
N SER A 272 34.08 -0.37 -6.39
CA SER A 272 34.54 -0.67 -5.04
C SER A 272 35.89 -1.38 -5.06
N VAL A 273 36.83 -0.87 -4.27
CA VAL A 273 38.16 -1.47 -4.08
C VAL A 273 38.09 -2.69 -3.13
N ASN A 274 37.03 -2.78 -2.32
CA ASN A 274 36.85 -3.83 -1.35
C ASN A 274 36.42 -5.14 -2.02
N ARG A 275 37.16 -6.22 -1.75
CA ARG A 275 36.74 -7.57 -2.13
C ARG A 275 35.59 -8.01 -1.21
N TYR A 276 34.39 -8.08 -1.77
CA TYR A 276 33.22 -8.62 -1.06
C TYR A 276 33.34 -10.14 -0.93
N VAL A 277 32.89 -10.68 0.20
CA VAL A 277 32.76 -12.13 0.39
C VAL A 277 31.60 -12.66 -0.47
N ASN A 278 31.67 -13.91 -0.93
CA ASN A 278 30.64 -14.55 -1.75
C ASN A 278 29.22 -14.36 -1.20
N PHE A 279 29.04 -14.44 0.12
CA PHE A 279 27.75 -14.21 0.78
C PHE A 279 27.19 -12.79 0.54
N GLN A 280 28.05 -11.77 0.63
CA GLN A 280 27.67 -10.37 0.43
C GLN A 280 27.32 -10.12 -1.04
N GLN A 281 28.09 -10.69 -1.98
CA GLN A 281 27.79 -10.61 -3.41
C GLN A 281 26.44 -11.26 -3.77
N ARG A 282 26.17 -12.46 -3.23
CA ARG A 282 24.86 -13.12 -3.40
C ARG A 282 23.72 -12.29 -2.84
N THR A 283 23.91 -11.66 -1.68
CA THR A 283 22.89 -10.77 -1.09
C THR A 283 22.64 -9.53 -1.95
N GLN A 284 23.68 -8.95 -2.55
CA GLN A 284 23.54 -7.84 -3.51
C GLN A 284 22.74 -8.28 -4.75
N GLN A 285 23.00 -9.48 -5.29
CA GLN A 285 22.27 -10.02 -6.43
C GLN A 285 20.79 -10.31 -6.08
N ILE A 286 20.50 -10.78 -4.87
CA ILE A 286 19.13 -10.98 -4.38
C ILE A 286 18.38 -9.65 -4.24
N MET A 287 19.06 -8.60 -3.76
CA MET A 287 18.49 -7.25 -3.71
C MET A 287 18.29 -6.67 -5.12
N LEU A 288 19.13 -7.03 -6.09
CA LEU A 288 18.92 -6.66 -7.50
C LEU A 288 17.70 -7.38 -8.09
N LEU A 289 17.55 -8.69 -7.85
CA LEU A 289 16.35 -9.42 -8.25
C LEU A 289 15.09 -8.81 -7.60
N TRP A 290 15.18 -8.35 -6.34
CA TRP A 290 14.09 -7.65 -5.67
C TRP A 290 13.69 -6.39 -6.45
N VAL A 291 14.66 -5.56 -6.87
CA VAL A 291 14.39 -4.36 -7.69
C VAL A 291 13.68 -4.74 -8.99
N ILE A 292 14.16 -5.77 -9.69
CA ILE A 292 13.53 -6.24 -10.94
C ILE A 292 12.08 -6.63 -10.68
N THR A 293 11.83 -7.43 -9.64
CA THR A 293 10.46 -7.85 -9.30
C THR A 293 9.59 -6.68 -8.85
N ALA A 294 10.13 -5.72 -8.10
CA ALA A 294 9.41 -4.50 -7.74
C ALA A 294 9.01 -3.69 -8.98
N VAL A 295 9.88 -3.59 -10.00
CA VAL A 295 9.54 -2.96 -11.29
C VAL A 295 8.42 -3.72 -12.00
N LEU A 296 8.45 -5.06 -11.99
CA LEU A 296 7.38 -5.89 -12.57
C LEU A 296 6.02 -5.70 -11.87
N THR A 297 5.97 -5.18 -10.63
CA THR A 297 4.70 -4.85 -9.97
C THR A 297 4.07 -3.54 -10.46
N ILE A 298 4.82 -2.63 -11.09
CA ILE A 298 4.34 -1.30 -11.50
C ILE A 298 3.12 -1.38 -12.44
N PRO A 299 3.12 -2.21 -13.50
CA PRO A 299 1.95 -2.34 -14.39
C PRO A 299 0.69 -2.83 -13.65
N LEU A 300 0.84 -3.45 -12.48
CA LEU A 300 -0.26 -4.02 -11.69
C LEU A 300 -0.78 -3.05 -10.60
N MET A 301 -0.18 -1.86 -10.41
CA MET A 301 -0.57 -0.87 -9.38
C MET A 301 -1.87 -0.09 -9.68
N PRO A 302 -2.93 -0.19 -8.85
CA PRO A 302 -4.27 0.33 -9.17
C PRO A 302 -4.30 1.83 -9.52
N PHE A 303 -3.38 2.60 -8.95
CA PHE A 303 -3.15 4.02 -9.23
C PHE A 303 -1.66 4.33 -9.02
N LEU A 304 -1.23 5.55 -9.29
CA LEU A 304 0.15 5.98 -9.06
C LEU A 304 0.22 6.91 -7.85
N ALA A 305 0.78 6.41 -6.76
CA ALA A 305 1.07 7.20 -5.56
C ALA A 305 2.41 6.76 -4.93
N PRO A 306 3.16 7.67 -4.28
CA PRO A 306 4.43 7.33 -3.63
C PRO A 306 4.35 6.13 -2.67
N MET A 307 3.26 5.97 -1.92
CA MET A 307 3.08 4.84 -1.00
C MET A 307 3.08 3.45 -1.66
N LEU A 308 2.74 3.36 -2.96
CA LEU A 308 2.79 2.09 -3.69
C LEU A 308 4.21 1.67 -4.05
N PHE A 309 5.17 2.59 -3.97
CA PHE A 309 6.60 2.34 -4.23
C PHE A 309 7.36 1.94 -2.96
N LEU A 310 6.68 1.68 -1.84
CA LEU A 310 7.32 1.23 -0.60
C LEU A 310 8.07 -0.11 -0.76
N SER A 311 7.74 -0.95 -1.76
CA SER A 311 8.54 -2.15 -2.10
C SER A 311 9.96 -1.83 -2.55
N PHE A 312 10.21 -0.62 -3.06
CA PHE A 312 11.55 -0.19 -3.47
C PHE A 312 12.39 0.26 -2.27
N VAL A 313 11.78 0.56 -1.12
CA VAL A 313 12.51 1.09 0.05
C VAL A 313 13.57 0.12 0.56
N PRO A 314 13.30 -1.19 0.76
CA PRO A 314 14.34 -2.14 1.18
C PRO A 314 15.59 -2.16 0.27
N PRO A 315 15.50 -2.39 -1.06
CA PRO A 315 16.68 -2.40 -1.90
C PRO A 315 17.31 -1.01 -2.05
N MET A 316 16.53 0.08 -2.11
CA MET A 316 17.10 1.43 -2.18
C MET A 316 17.92 1.74 -0.94
N ALA A 317 17.40 1.43 0.26
CA ALA A 317 18.12 1.62 1.50
C ALA A 317 19.40 0.75 1.55
N PHE A 318 19.29 -0.51 1.11
CA PHE A 318 20.44 -1.41 1.01
C PHE A 318 21.56 -0.85 0.12
N PHE A 319 21.24 -0.44 -1.11
CA PHE A 319 22.26 0.09 -2.04
C PHE A 319 22.76 1.48 -1.59
N ALA A 320 21.91 2.30 -0.99
CA ALA A 320 22.33 3.59 -0.44
C ALA A 320 23.38 3.45 0.69
N VAL A 321 23.33 2.40 1.51
CA VAL A 321 24.41 2.10 2.47
C VAL A 321 25.75 1.93 1.74
N HIS A 322 25.78 1.19 0.63
CA HIS A 322 26.99 1.02 -0.18
C HIS A 322 27.48 2.35 -0.79
N TYR A 323 26.56 3.22 -1.25
CA TYR A 323 26.93 4.56 -1.73
C TYR A 323 27.72 5.33 -0.67
N PHE A 324 27.16 5.47 0.53
CA PHE A 324 27.78 6.23 1.61
C PHE A 324 29.05 5.55 2.16
N ALA A 325 29.10 4.21 2.14
CA ALA A 325 30.30 3.47 2.55
C ALA A 325 31.50 3.72 1.64
N ASN A 326 31.26 3.89 0.33
CA ASN A 326 32.32 4.10 -0.65
C ASN A 326 32.87 5.55 -0.68
N VAL A 327 32.19 6.51 -0.03
CA VAL A 327 32.69 7.90 0.08
C VAL A 327 33.87 7.97 1.07
N ARG A 328 35.07 8.23 0.53
CA ARG A 328 36.33 8.21 1.29
C ARG A 328 36.42 9.28 2.38
N ARG A 329 36.02 10.53 2.08
CA ARG A 329 36.16 11.65 3.03
C ARG A 329 34.92 11.77 3.91
N VAL A 330 35.13 11.70 5.23
CA VAL A 330 34.03 11.75 6.24
C VAL A 330 33.17 13.01 6.09
N TRP A 331 33.77 14.17 5.87
CA TRP A 331 33.04 15.43 5.71
C TRP A 331 32.14 15.43 4.46
N GLN A 332 32.63 14.88 3.33
CA GLN A 332 31.84 14.78 2.09
C GLN A 332 30.64 13.87 2.29
N ARG A 333 30.85 12.74 2.97
CA ARG A 333 29.80 11.77 3.28
C ARG A 333 28.71 12.39 4.15
N GLU A 334 29.09 13.13 5.20
CA GLU A 334 28.16 13.83 6.07
C GLU A 334 27.40 14.94 5.35
N LEU A 335 28.08 15.73 4.51
CA LEU A 335 27.43 16.79 3.73
C LEU A 335 26.43 16.21 2.71
N LEU A 336 26.81 15.14 2.00
CA LEU A 336 25.91 14.46 1.06
C LEU A 336 24.71 13.85 1.77
N PHE A 337 24.92 13.21 2.93
CA PHE A 337 23.82 12.67 3.72
C PHE A 337 22.90 13.76 4.25
N LEU A 338 23.45 14.88 4.74
CA LEU A 338 22.68 16.04 5.18
C LEU A 338 21.84 16.60 4.04
N LEU A 339 22.41 16.72 2.83
CA LEU A 339 21.69 17.16 1.63
C LEU A 339 20.50 16.24 1.33
N VAL A 340 20.74 14.92 1.28
CA VAL A 340 19.68 13.92 1.04
C VAL A 340 18.60 13.99 2.13
N PHE A 341 19.00 14.11 3.39
CA PHE A 341 18.10 14.24 4.53
C PHE A 341 17.22 15.50 4.40
N LEU A 342 17.81 16.66 4.13
CA LEU A 342 17.08 17.92 3.97
C LEU A 342 16.14 17.90 2.76
N LEU A 343 16.55 17.31 1.64
CA LEU A 343 15.69 17.18 0.45
C LEU A 343 14.49 16.28 0.73
N MET A 344 14.70 15.11 1.33
CA MET A 344 13.65 14.17 1.70
C MET A 344 12.65 14.78 2.69
N VAL A 345 13.17 15.36 3.77
CA VAL A 345 12.34 16.05 4.79
C VAL A 345 11.63 17.25 4.18
N GLY A 346 12.29 18.01 3.30
CA GLY A 346 11.69 19.15 2.60
C GLY A 346 10.50 18.73 1.73
N VAL A 347 10.64 17.67 0.93
CA VAL A 347 9.53 17.11 0.11
C VAL A 347 8.39 16.62 1.00
N PHE A 348 8.71 15.88 2.07
CA PHE A 348 7.72 15.39 3.02
C PHE A 348 6.93 16.53 3.67
N TYR A 349 7.62 17.57 4.14
CA TYR A 349 7.01 18.72 4.83
C TYR A 349 6.20 19.57 3.84
N GLN A 350 6.70 19.74 2.61
CA GLN A 350 5.96 20.41 1.55
C GLN A 350 4.65 19.69 1.24
N GLY A 351 4.67 18.36 1.16
CA GLY A 351 3.46 17.58 0.93
C GLY A 351 2.46 17.65 2.08
N ALA A 352 2.95 17.49 3.32
CA ALA A 352 2.10 17.42 4.52
C ALA A 352 1.45 18.77 4.88
N ILE A 353 2.25 19.83 5.03
CA ILE A 353 1.80 21.13 5.55
C ILE A 353 1.85 22.25 4.52
N GLY A 354 2.45 22.02 3.35
CA GLY A 354 2.51 23.04 2.31
C GLY A 354 3.46 24.19 2.63
N LEU A 355 4.65 23.87 3.16
CA LEU A 355 5.66 24.79 3.68
C LEU A 355 5.96 25.99 2.77
N LEU A 356 6.02 25.79 1.45
CA LEU A 356 6.15 26.82 0.42
C LEU A 356 4.77 27.08 -0.23
N PRO A 357 4.18 28.28 -0.03
CA PRO A 357 2.93 28.65 -0.69
C PRO A 357 3.11 28.78 -2.20
N GLY A 358 2.14 28.28 -2.99
CA GLY A 358 2.17 28.29 -4.46
C GLY A 358 2.88 27.10 -5.12
N VAL A 359 3.56 26.25 -4.33
CA VAL A 359 4.23 25.04 -4.85
C VAL A 359 3.34 23.81 -4.60
N GLU A 360 2.79 23.22 -5.66
CA GLU A 360 1.94 22.01 -5.57
C GLU A 360 2.71 20.68 -5.49
N VAL A 361 4.04 20.74 -5.58
CA VAL A 361 4.92 19.57 -5.47
C VAL A 361 4.68 18.83 -4.16
N GLY A 362 4.52 17.51 -4.21
CA GLY A 362 4.37 16.70 -3.00
C GLY A 362 2.95 16.69 -2.41
N ARG A 363 2.02 17.52 -2.90
CA ARG A 363 0.71 17.69 -2.25
C ARG A 363 -0.29 16.59 -2.57
N LEU A 364 -0.15 15.85 -3.68
CA LEU A 364 -1.12 14.82 -4.09
C LEU A 364 -2.56 15.37 -4.17
N SER A 365 -2.73 16.57 -4.75
CA SER A 365 -3.99 17.33 -4.72
C SER A 365 -5.18 16.61 -5.38
N SER A 366 -4.95 15.81 -6.42
CA SER A 366 -5.96 14.96 -7.07
C SER A 366 -6.40 13.79 -6.20
N LEU A 367 -5.51 13.27 -5.34
CA LEU A 367 -5.81 12.15 -4.43
C LEU A 367 -6.34 12.59 -3.06
N ARG A 368 -6.44 13.90 -2.78
CA ARG A 368 -7.05 14.41 -1.54
C ARG A 368 -8.56 14.37 -1.63
N VAL A 369 -9.21 14.00 -0.52
CA VAL A 369 -10.66 14.15 -0.35
C VAL A 369 -11.00 15.63 -0.40
N LYS A 370 -11.72 16.03 -1.45
CA LYS A 370 -12.15 17.41 -1.65
C LYS A 370 -13.36 17.71 -0.77
N SER A 371 -13.64 18.99 -0.55
CA SER A 371 -14.90 19.39 0.08
C SER A 371 -16.06 18.86 -0.76
N SER A 372 -16.94 18.06 -0.14
CA SER A 372 -18.05 17.43 -0.84
C SER A 372 -18.92 18.48 -1.54
N THR A 373 -19.30 18.20 -2.79
CA THR A 373 -20.30 18.98 -3.53
C THR A 373 -21.73 18.73 -3.03
N ILE A 374 -21.90 17.80 -2.08
CA ILE A 374 -23.18 17.48 -1.45
C ILE A 374 -23.53 18.62 -0.47
N PRO A 375 -24.77 19.14 -0.50
CA PRO A 375 -25.22 20.16 0.44
C PRO A 375 -24.95 19.76 1.90
N GLY A 376 -24.41 20.68 2.71
CA GLY A 376 -24.04 20.42 4.11
C GLY A 376 -25.19 19.95 5.02
N ARG A 377 -26.44 20.00 4.55
CA ARG A 377 -27.63 19.40 5.19
C ARG A 377 -27.65 17.86 5.15
N ILE A 378 -26.90 17.23 4.24
CA ILE A 378 -26.82 15.77 4.09
C ILE A 378 -25.57 15.26 4.80
N GLN A 379 -25.71 15.01 6.10
CA GLN A 379 -24.67 14.44 6.95
C GLN A 379 -25.21 13.24 7.74
N ASN A 380 -24.35 12.27 8.00
CA ASN A 380 -24.65 11.01 8.67
C ASN A 380 -25.81 10.23 8.03
N GLN A 381 -25.99 10.35 6.71
CA GLN A 381 -27.01 9.62 5.95
C GLN A 381 -26.39 8.45 5.20
N LYS A 382 -27.23 7.47 4.82
CA LYS A 382 -26.87 6.43 3.87
C LYS A 382 -26.91 6.98 2.45
N LEU A 383 -25.79 6.94 1.75
CA LEU A 383 -25.61 7.50 0.42
C LEU A 383 -25.18 6.42 -0.56
N LEU A 384 -25.67 6.51 -1.78
CA LEU A 384 -25.07 5.86 -2.94
C LEU A 384 -24.51 6.93 -3.86
N ILE A 385 -23.18 6.92 -4.06
CA ILE A 385 -22.49 7.83 -4.98
C ILE A 385 -22.14 7.07 -6.25
N ILE A 386 -22.72 7.52 -7.37
CA ILE A 386 -22.47 6.98 -8.71
C ILE A 386 -21.49 7.93 -9.39
N ASP A 387 -20.23 7.87 -8.94
CA ASP A 387 -19.12 8.63 -9.48
C ASP A 387 -17.76 8.05 -9.05
N GLU A 388 -16.67 8.48 -9.68
CA GLU A 388 -15.30 8.13 -9.24
C GLU A 388 -14.90 8.85 -7.94
N ASP A 389 -15.50 10.02 -7.66
CA ASP A 389 -15.22 10.79 -6.46
C ASP A 389 -16.05 10.34 -5.25
N ILE A 390 -15.41 9.57 -4.36
CA ILE A 390 -16.01 9.10 -3.10
C ILE A 390 -15.97 10.14 -1.96
N SER A 391 -15.54 11.38 -2.22
CA SER A 391 -15.42 12.43 -1.20
C SER A 391 -16.72 12.71 -0.43
N GLY A 392 -17.87 12.44 -1.03
CA GLY A 392 -19.18 12.56 -0.38
C GLY A 392 -19.39 11.66 0.84
N TYR A 393 -18.63 10.55 0.95
CA TYR A 393 -18.66 9.67 2.11
C TYR A 393 -17.86 10.21 3.30
N ARG A 394 -17.21 11.37 3.20
CA ARG A 394 -16.44 11.94 4.33
C ARG A 394 -17.24 12.04 5.64
N TYR A 395 -18.51 12.43 5.54
CA TYR A 395 -19.42 12.60 6.68
C TYR A 395 -20.67 11.74 6.56
N ASN A 396 -20.64 10.72 5.70
CA ASN A 396 -21.79 9.89 5.36
C ASN A 396 -21.38 8.44 5.22
N ARG A 397 -22.36 7.54 5.15
CA ARG A 397 -22.15 6.10 5.04
C ARG A 397 -22.50 5.61 3.65
N PRO A 398 -21.73 4.66 3.09
CA PRO A 398 -22.08 4.00 1.84
C PRO A 398 -23.27 3.07 2.06
N ALA A 399 -24.20 3.09 1.12
CA ALA A 399 -25.28 2.12 1.01
C ALA A 399 -25.13 1.35 -0.30
N THR A 400 -25.66 0.13 -0.30
CA THR A 400 -25.52 -0.88 -1.36
C THR A 400 -24.07 -1.36 -1.55
N PRO A 401 -23.85 -2.46 -2.29
CA PRO A 401 -22.50 -2.96 -2.58
C PRO A 401 -21.62 -2.07 -3.46
N TYR A 402 -22.20 -1.04 -4.08
CA TYR A 402 -21.57 -0.23 -5.12
C TYR A 402 -20.63 0.86 -4.55
N LEU A 403 -19.63 0.46 -3.75
CA LEU A 403 -18.63 1.38 -3.20
C LEU A 403 -17.65 1.86 -4.29
N ASN A 404 -17.15 0.94 -5.12
CA ASN A 404 -16.23 1.25 -6.21
C ASN A 404 -16.98 1.38 -7.54
N TRP A 405 -17.02 2.59 -8.10
CA TRP A 405 -17.73 2.87 -9.34
C TRP A 405 -17.24 2.03 -10.52
N ASP A 406 -15.94 1.75 -10.63
CA ASP A 406 -15.42 0.94 -11.74
C ASP A 406 -15.93 -0.50 -11.72
N LEU A 407 -16.15 -1.05 -10.52
CA LEU A 407 -16.80 -2.35 -10.36
C LEU A 407 -18.29 -2.22 -10.64
N ALA A 408 -18.94 -1.19 -10.07
CA ALA A 408 -20.38 -0.97 -10.17
C ALA A 408 -20.85 -0.71 -11.62
N LYS A 409 -19.98 -0.19 -12.49
CA LYS A 409 -20.25 0.00 -13.95
C LYS A 409 -20.78 -1.28 -14.61
N TYR A 410 -20.36 -2.46 -14.16
CA TYR A 410 -20.82 -3.73 -14.76
C TYR A 410 -22.33 -3.92 -14.66
N ASP A 411 -22.94 -3.55 -13.53
CA ASP A 411 -24.38 -3.61 -13.33
C ASP A 411 -25.04 -2.30 -13.79
N LEU A 412 -24.51 -1.16 -13.33
CA LEU A 412 -25.13 0.14 -13.46
C LEU A 412 -25.05 0.71 -14.88
N ARG A 413 -24.09 0.32 -15.74
CA ARG A 413 -24.10 0.74 -17.16
C ARG A 413 -24.82 -0.24 -18.08
N ASN A 414 -24.98 -1.50 -17.68
CA ASN A 414 -25.60 -2.54 -18.50
C ASN A 414 -27.10 -2.75 -18.20
N LEU A 415 -27.83 -1.66 -17.94
CA LEU A 415 -29.27 -1.66 -17.60
C LEU A 415 -30.20 -2.11 -18.75
N ASP A 416 -29.65 -2.57 -19.87
CA ASP A 416 -30.42 -3.25 -20.92
C ASP A 416 -30.50 -4.76 -20.68
N SER A 417 -29.63 -5.32 -19.82
CA SER A 417 -29.74 -6.70 -19.36
C SER A 417 -30.71 -6.80 -18.18
N TYR A 418 -31.61 -7.78 -18.24
CA TYR A 418 -32.57 -8.02 -17.17
C TYR A 418 -31.87 -8.45 -15.87
N ASP A 419 -30.80 -9.25 -15.97
CA ASP A 419 -30.03 -9.72 -14.81
C ASP A 419 -29.41 -8.55 -14.05
N ALA A 420 -28.87 -7.55 -14.76
CA ALA A 420 -28.28 -6.36 -14.15
C ALA A 420 -29.36 -5.52 -13.43
N VAL A 421 -30.55 -5.39 -14.02
CA VAL A 421 -31.66 -4.65 -13.39
C VAL A 421 -32.16 -5.37 -12.13
N ILE A 422 -32.27 -6.71 -12.16
CA ILE A 422 -32.64 -7.50 -10.98
C ILE A 422 -31.59 -7.32 -9.87
N ASN A 423 -30.31 -7.49 -10.18
CA ASN A 423 -29.24 -7.37 -9.19
C ASN A 423 -29.26 -5.99 -8.52
N VAL A 424 -29.36 -4.92 -9.31
CA VAL A 424 -29.46 -3.55 -8.76
C VAL A 424 -30.71 -3.41 -7.91
N PHE A 425 -31.86 -3.90 -8.37
CA PHE A 425 -33.11 -3.81 -7.62
C PHE A 425 -33.04 -4.55 -6.27
N ASP A 426 -32.48 -5.76 -6.25
CA ASP A 426 -32.32 -6.57 -5.05
C ASP A 426 -31.35 -5.92 -4.06
N HIS A 427 -30.22 -5.40 -4.54
CA HIS A 427 -29.28 -4.65 -3.68
C HIS A 427 -29.91 -3.40 -3.06
N PHE A 428 -30.68 -2.64 -3.83
CA PHE A 428 -31.41 -1.47 -3.31
C PHE A 428 -32.51 -1.86 -2.31
N ARG A 429 -33.09 -3.05 -2.43
CA ARG A 429 -34.08 -3.55 -1.49
C ARG A 429 -33.45 -4.02 -0.18
N GLN A 430 -32.26 -4.63 -0.25
CA GLN A 430 -31.53 -5.12 0.92
C GLN A 430 -30.92 -3.97 1.75
N ASP A 431 -30.29 -3.00 1.08
CA ASP A 431 -29.68 -1.83 1.73
C ASP A 431 -30.05 -0.52 1.01
N PRO A 432 -31.28 0.00 1.23
CA PRO A 432 -31.77 1.17 0.53
C PRO A 432 -31.01 2.44 0.92
N PRO A 433 -30.43 3.20 -0.04
CA PRO A 433 -29.84 4.50 0.24
C PRO A 433 -30.90 5.53 0.66
N ASP A 434 -30.56 6.45 1.56
CA ASP A 434 -31.40 7.61 1.86
C ASP A 434 -31.30 8.64 0.73
N PHE A 435 -30.10 8.76 0.14
CA PHE A 435 -29.81 9.66 -0.96
C PHE A 435 -28.98 8.97 -2.05
N ILE A 436 -29.27 9.29 -3.30
CA ILE A 436 -28.50 8.83 -4.46
C ILE A 436 -27.89 10.06 -5.13
N VAL A 437 -26.57 10.05 -5.31
CA VAL A 437 -25.82 11.09 -6.02
C VAL A 437 -25.41 10.52 -7.37
N ASP A 438 -26.10 10.94 -8.42
CA ASP A 438 -25.88 10.51 -9.80
C ASP A 438 -25.15 11.60 -10.61
N ARG A 439 -23.85 11.40 -10.82
CA ARG A 439 -23.04 12.25 -11.69
C ARG A 439 -22.88 11.67 -13.10
N GLN A 440 -23.24 10.41 -13.29
CA GLN A 440 -23.02 9.65 -14.51
C GLN A 440 -24.31 9.45 -15.33
N GLN A 441 -25.43 10.03 -14.86
CA GLN A 441 -26.76 10.01 -15.51
C GLN A 441 -27.33 8.62 -15.72
N VAL A 442 -27.07 7.71 -14.79
CA VAL A 442 -27.52 6.31 -14.85
C VAL A 442 -28.90 6.12 -14.22
N VAL A 443 -29.20 6.89 -13.18
CA VAL A 443 -30.42 6.73 -12.37
C VAL A 443 -31.71 6.96 -13.18
N PRO A 444 -31.79 7.93 -14.12
CA PRO A 444 -32.97 8.08 -14.96
C PRO A 444 -33.33 6.80 -15.73
N LYS A 445 -32.33 6.15 -16.35
CA LYS A 445 -32.52 4.89 -17.08
C LYS A 445 -32.88 3.74 -16.14
N LEU A 446 -32.29 3.70 -14.95
CA LEU A 446 -32.63 2.72 -13.92
C LEU A 446 -34.09 2.83 -13.49
N PHE A 447 -34.58 4.06 -13.27
CA PHE A 447 -35.97 4.29 -12.85
C PHE A 447 -36.98 3.99 -13.96
N GLU A 448 -36.60 4.17 -15.23
CA GLU A 448 -37.42 3.74 -16.37
C GLU A 448 -37.55 2.20 -16.43
N ARG A 449 -36.44 1.49 -16.22
CA ARG A 449 -36.41 0.02 -16.25
C ARG A 449 -37.01 -0.62 -14.99
N ALA A 450 -36.94 0.06 -13.84
CA ALA A 450 -37.49 -0.38 -12.57
C ALA A 450 -38.39 0.72 -11.94
N PRO A 451 -39.62 0.92 -12.44
CA PRO A 451 -40.51 1.98 -11.97
C PRO A 451 -40.85 1.90 -10.47
N ALA A 452 -40.93 0.68 -9.93
CA ALA A 452 -41.17 0.44 -8.49
C ALA A 452 -40.08 1.02 -7.59
N LEU A 453 -38.84 1.08 -8.10
CA LEU A 453 -37.71 1.69 -7.41
C LEU A 453 -37.76 3.21 -7.59
N GLY A 454 -38.03 3.70 -8.80
CA GLY A 454 -38.21 5.13 -9.08
C GLY A 454 -39.31 5.79 -8.24
N ALA A 455 -40.39 5.07 -7.93
CA ALA A 455 -41.48 5.56 -7.06
C ALA A 455 -41.05 5.82 -5.60
N GLN A 456 -39.89 5.31 -5.16
CA GLN A 456 -39.39 5.48 -3.79
C GLN A 456 -38.47 6.69 -3.64
N TYR A 457 -38.04 7.31 -4.74
CA TYR A 457 -37.09 8.41 -4.73
C TYR A 457 -37.66 9.63 -5.45
N LYS A 458 -37.41 10.82 -4.91
CA LYS A 458 -37.75 12.10 -5.53
C LYS A 458 -36.48 12.90 -5.82
N PRO A 459 -36.42 13.66 -6.92
CA PRO A 459 -35.31 14.58 -7.16
C PRO A 459 -35.30 15.69 -6.11
N THR A 460 -34.11 16.14 -5.71
CA THR A 460 -33.93 17.30 -4.81
C THR A 460 -33.62 18.58 -5.58
N GLU A 461 -33.52 19.71 -4.88
CA GLU A 461 -33.13 21.02 -5.47
C GLU A 461 -31.76 21.00 -6.16
N THR A 462 -30.90 20.05 -5.79
CA THR A 462 -29.58 19.89 -6.40
C THR A 462 -29.66 18.86 -7.52
N ALA A 463 -29.30 19.28 -8.74
CA ALA A 463 -29.30 18.41 -9.91
C ALA A 463 -28.45 17.14 -9.69
N GLY A 464 -29.02 15.99 -10.04
CA GLY A 464 -28.37 14.68 -9.89
C GLY A 464 -28.44 14.11 -8.47
N ILE A 465 -29.15 14.72 -7.53
CA ILE A 465 -29.35 14.16 -6.18
C ILE A 465 -30.82 13.77 -5.98
N TYR A 466 -31.05 12.51 -5.64
CA TYR A 466 -32.36 11.94 -5.34
C TYR A 466 -32.47 11.60 -3.85
N GLU A 467 -33.62 11.87 -3.25
CA GLU A 467 -33.94 11.61 -1.84
C GLU A 467 -35.03 10.55 -1.74
N ARG A 468 -34.89 9.61 -0.80
CA ARG A 468 -35.90 8.60 -0.51
C ARG A 468 -37.13 9.22 0.15
N ILE A 469 -38.32 8.87 -0.35
CA ILE A 469 -39.61 9.49 0.05
C ILE A 469 -40.08 9.00 1.43
N ASN A 470 -39.87 7.72 1.75
CA ASN A 470 -40.26 7.10 3.03
C ASN A 470 -39.00 6.62 3.77
N ARG A 471 -38.71 7.23 4.92
CA ARG A 471 -37.64 6.80 5.84
C ARG A 471 -38.13 5.78 6.84
#